data_AF-A0A1S4ERJ4-F1
#
_entry.id   AF-A0A1S4ERJ4-F1
#
_cell.length_a   1.000
_cell.length_b   1.000
_cell.length_c   1.000
_cell.angle_alpha   90.00
_cell.angle_beta   90.00
_cell.angle_gamma   90.00
#
_symmetry.space_group_name_H-M   'P 1'
#
loop_
_entity.id
_entity.type
_entity.pdbx_description
1 polymer ?
#
loop_
_entity_poly.entity_id
_entity_poly.type
_entity_poly.pdbx_seq_one_letter_code
_entity_poly.pdbx_strand_id
1 'polypeptide(L)'
;IINTICAMKLNLHTLLPLTCMWIDVTLSDEEHEKVVKTLCLALKKVCLPPSQLPPFIHQLLILTKNRNSNLVILKLRDYLVENLYSKLEKSNDSEDTIESASVPDLIEAESVIIFHIEECAKYSRSLVTDLIKLIKSIQSLPQNCLDPFILALLLSLSNIAMYETEILRIIKTIITNCFIEMEYRHN
;
A
#
# COMPACT_ATOMS: atom_id res chain seq x y z
N ILE A 1 28.38 -4.15 -5.55
CA ILE A 1 27.78 -2.87 -6.01
C ILE A 1 26.39 -2.66 -5.40
N ILE A 2 25.44 -3.59 -5.58
CA ILE A 2 24.07 -3.49 -5.03
C ILE A 2 24.08 -3.28 -3.51
N ASN A 3 24.87 -4.06 -2.77
CA ASN A 3 25.02 -3.90 -1.32
C ASN A 3 25.50 -2.50 -0.91
N THR A 4 26.39 -1.90 -1.71
CA THR A 4 26.92 -0.57 -1.48
C THR A 4 25.83 0.48 -1.72
N ILE A 5 25.11 0.40 -2.84
CA ILE A 5 24.02 1.33 -3.19
C ILE A 5 22.88 1.23 -2.18
N CYS A 6 22.49 0.03 -1.78
CA CYS A 6 21.45 -0.17 -0.75
C CYS A 6 21.89 0.31 0.65
N ALA A 7 23.20 0.44 0.90
CA ALA A 7 23.75 0.99 2.14
C ALA A 7 23.95 2.52 2.08
N MET A 8 23.83 3.14 0.90
CA MET A 8 23.90 4.59 0.77
C MET A 8 22.68 5.23 1.43
N LYS A 9 22.89 6.41 2.04
CA LYS A 9 21.80 7.20 2.59
C LYS A 9 20.97 7.77 1.45
N LEU A 10 19.83 7.14 1.19
CA LEU A 10 18.85 7.62 0.22
C LEU A 10 18.31 8.97 0.69
N ASN A 11 18.27 9.93 -0.23
CA ASN A 11 17.67 11.24 -0.03
C ASN A 11 16.56 11.47 -1.06
N LEU A 12 15.77 12.52 -0.84
CA LEU A 12 14.60 12.85 -1.65
C LEU A 12 14.89 12.92 -3.16
N HIS A 13 16.02 13.55 -3.53
CA HIS A 13 16.39 13.75 -4.94
C HIS A 13 16.91 12.48 -5.62
N THR A 14 17.50 11.57 -4.85
CA THR A 14 18.07 10.32 -5.37
C THR A 14 17.08 9.17 -5.40
N LEU A 15 16.01 9.23 -4.60
CA LEU A 15 15.13 8.08 -4.37
C LEU A 15 14.40 7.64 -5.64
N LEU A 16 13.70 8.56 -6.30
CA LEU A 16 12.94 8.26 -7.51
C LEU A 16 13.86 7.85 -8.69
N PRO A 17 14.94 8.59 -9.02
CA PRO A 17 15.87 8.16 -10.08
C PRO A 17 16.49 6.79 -9.82
N LEU A 18 16.79 6.48 -8.55
CA LEU A 18 17.34 5.18 -8.20
C LEU A 18 16.33 4.05 -8.39
N THR A 19 15.06 4.26 -8.03
CA THR A 19 14.00 3.29 -8.34
C THR A 19 13.90 3.03 -9.83
N CYS A 20 13.91 4.09 -10.65
CA CYS A 20 13.87 3.95 -12.11
C CYS A 20 15.08 3.16 -12.63
N MET A 21 16.28 3.44 -12.13
CA MET A 21 17.48 2.68 -12.51
C MET A 21 17.32 1.18 -12.24
N TRP A 22 16.74 0.79 -11.10
CA TRP A 22 16.56 -0.62 -10.76
C TRP A 22 15.57 -1.37 -11.65
N ILE A 23 14.64 -0.68 -12.32
CA ILE A 23 13.69 -1.29 -13.25
C ILE A 23 14.42 -1.89 -14.46
N ASP A 24 15.48 -1.23 -14.93
CA ASP A 24 16.24 -1.63 -16.12
C ASP A 24 17.38 -2.63 -15.79
N VAL A 25 17.61 -2.91 -14.52
CA VAL A 25 18.69 -3.82 -14.07
C VAL A 25 18.15 -5.22 -13.85
N THR A 26 18.84 -6.22 -14.41
CA THR A 26 18.55 -7.63 -14.14
C THR A 26 19.06 -8.01 -12.74
N LEU A 27 18.13 -8.28 -11.82
CA LEU A 27 18.41 -8.64 -10.43
C LEU A 27 18.03 -10.09 -10.18
N SER A 28 18.87 -10.82 -9.43
CA SER A 28 18.46 -12.09 -8.80
C SER A 28 17.30 -11.86 -7.83
N ASP A 29 16.63 -12.94 -7.40
CA ASP A 29 15.50 -12.83 -6.45
C ASP A 29 15.94 -12.19 -5.12
N GLU A 30 17.09 -12.59 -4.59
CA GLU A 30 17.65 -12.05 -3.34
C GLU A 30 18.00 -10.57 -3.46
N GLU A 31 18.65 -10.18 -4.56
CA GLU A 31 19.02 -8.79 -4.83
C GLU A 31 17.78 -7.91 -5.00
N HIS A 32 16.78 -8.41 -5.72
CA HIS A 32 15.53 -7.69 -5.93
C HIS A 32 14.78 -7.48 -4.62
N GLU A 33 14.61 -8.54 -3.81
CA GLU A 33 13.96 -8.43 -2.51
C GLU A 33 14.69 -7.40 -1.62
N LYS A 34 16.03 -7.43 -1.63
CA LYS A 34 16.85 -6.46 -0.90
C LYS A 34 16.62 -5.03 -1.37
N VAL A 35 16.63 -4.79 -2.68
CA VAL A 35 16.36 -3.47 -3.26
C VAL A 35 14.98 -2.96 -2.87
N VAL A 36 13.94 -3.79 -3.02
CA VAL A 36 12.56 -3.42 -2.66
C VAL A 36 12.46 -3.09 -1.17
N LYS A 37 13.04 -3.93 -0.29
CA LYS A 37 13.08 -3.65 1.16
C LYS A 37 13.74 -2.31 1.45
N THR A 38 14.88 -2.02 0.83
CA THR A 38 15.59 -0.74 1.02
C THR A 38 14.74 0.45 0.56
N LEU A 39 14.09 0.36 -0.60
CA LEU A 39 13.24 1.43 -1.12
C LEU A 39 11.96 1.61 -0.26
N CYS A 40 11.35 0.54 0.20
CA CYS A 40 10.21 0.61 1.12
C CYS A 40 10.61 1.20 2.49
N LEU A 41 11.82 0.94 2.98
CA LEU A 41 12.33 1.59 4.21
C LEU A 41 12.52 3.11 4.00
N ALA A 42 12.75 3.56 2.77
CA ALA A 42 12.87 4.97 2.46
C ALA A 42 11.53 5.71 2.57
N LEU A 43 10.38 5.05 2.36
CA LEU A 43 9.04 5.65 2.54
C LEU A 43 8.89 6.33 3.90
N LYS A 44 9.34 5.65 4.96
CA LYS A 44 9.27 6.19 6.33
C LYS A 44 10.41 7.15 6.66
N LYS A 45 11.60 6.94 6.10
CA LYS A 45 12.83 7.65 6.50
C LYS A 45 13.07 8.97 5.78
N VAL A 46 12.59 9.11 4.54
CA VAL A 46 12.93 10.24 3.66
C VAL A 46 11.92 11.38 3.76
N CYS A 47 10.80 11.20 4.47
CA CYS A 47 9.69 12.17 4.57
C CYS A 47 9.30 12.71 3.19
N LEU A 48 8.80 11.82 2.33
CA LEU A 48 8.36 12.20 0.98
C LEU A 48 7.20 13.20 1.07
N PRO A 49 7.24 14.32 0.32
CA PRO A 49 6.08 15.18 0.19
C PRO A 49 4.96 14.40 -0.51
N PRO A 50 3.68 14.67 -0.20
CA PRO A 50 2.55 13.94 -0.79
C PRO A 50 2.58 13.90 -2.32
N SER A 51 3.01 15.00 -2.97
CA SER A 51 3.15 15.08 -4.42
C SER A 51 4.18 14.13 -5.06
N GLN A 52 5.19 13.68 -4.29
CA GLN A 52 6.19 12.72 -4.78
C GLN A 52 5.84 11.27 -4.43
N LEU A 53 4.83 11.04 -3.58
CA LEU A 53 4.44 9.70 -3.16
C LEU A 53 3.84 8.89 -4.33
N PRO A 54 2.86 9.39 -5.11
CA PRO A 54 2.32 8.65 -6.25
C PRO A 54 3.35 8.23 -7.31
N PRO A 55 4.22 9.13 -7.83
CA PRO A 55 5.21 8.71 -8.82
C PRO A 55 6.20 7.70 -8.26
N PHE A 56 6.60 7.83 -6.99
CA PHE A 56 7.50 6.87 -6.35
C PHE A 56 6.87 5.48 -6.21
N ILE A 57 5.62 5.42 -5.74
CA ILE A 57 4.89 4.15 -5.64
C ILE A 57 4.67 3.54 -7.03
N HIS A 58 4.34 4.34 -8.04
CA HIS A 58 4.18 3.85 -9.41
C HIS A 58 5.46 3.16 -9.92
N GLN A 59 6.63 3.78 -9.74
CA GLN A 59 7.90 3.17 -10.12
C GLN A 59 8.20 1.89 -9.31
N LEU A 60 7.85 1.85 -8.03
CA LEU A 60 7.96 0.63 -7.22
C LEU A 60 7.04 -0.49 -7.72
N LEU A 61 5.83 -0.18 -8.17
CA LEU A 61 4.90 -1.16 -8.74
C LEU A 61 5.43 -1.73 -10.07
N ILE A 62 6.10 -0.91 -10.88
CA ILE A 62 6.78 -1.38 -12.10
C ILE A 62 7.92 -2.33 -11.73
N LEU A 63 8.78 -1.92 -10.79
CA LEU A 63 9.88 -2.76 -10.29
C LEU A 63 9.37 -4.11 -9.76
N THR A 64 8.27 -4.09 -9.02
CA THR A 64 7.69 -5.27 -8.35
C THR A 64 6.61 -5.99 -9.16
N LYS A 65 6.45 -5.67 -10.46
CA LYS A 65 5.37 -6.19 -11.31
C LYS A 65 5.17 -7.71 -11.23
N ASN A 66 6.27 -8.45 -11.14
CA ASN A 66 6.27 -9.92 -11.16
C ASN A 66 6.61 -10.57 -9.80
N ARG A 67 7.06 -9.82 -8.80
CA ARG A 67 7.49 -10.34 -7.49
C ARG A 67 7.56 -9.22 -6.46
N ASN A 68 7.26 -9.53 -5.20
CA ASN A 68 7.37 -8.62 -4.04
C ASN A 68 6.41 -7.41 -4.03
N SER A 69 5.36 -7.37 -4.85
CA SER A 69 4.36 -6.28 -4.84
C SER A 69 3.63 -6.15 -3.50
N ASN A 70 3.35 -7.27 -2.84
CA ASN A 70 2.72 -7.29 -1.50
C ASN A 70 3.52 -6.51 -0.46
N LEU A 71 4.86 -6.55 -0.53
CA LEU A 71 5.71 -5.80 0.39
C LEU A 71 5.51 -4.29 0.22
N VAL A 72 5.39 -3.83 -1.03
CA VAL A 72 5.13 -2.42 -1.34
C VAL A 72 3.76 -2.00 -0.80
N ILE A 73 2.72 -2.79 -1.08
CA ILE A 73 1.35 -2.51 -0.62
C ILE A 73 1.28 -2.44 0.91
N LEU A 74 1.89 -3.41 1.61
CA LEU A 74 1.92 -3.44 3.08
C LEU A 74 2.68 -2.24 3.66
N LYS A 75 3.82 -1.86 3.07
CA LYS A 75 4.62 -0.73 3.56
C LYS A 75 3.96 0.61 3.29
N LEU A 76 3.24 0.72 2.18
CA LEU A 76 2.38 1.86 1.89
C LEU A 76 1.22 1.95 2.87
N ARG A 77 0.54 0.82 3.15
CA ARG A 77 -0.50 0.74 4.17
C ARG A 77 0.00 1.24 5.52
N ASP A 78 1.14 0.73 5.98
CA ASP A 78 1.75 1.16 7.25
C ASP A 78 2.00 2.69 7.26
N TYR A 79 2.46 3.23 6.13
CA TYR A 79 2.71 4.67 5.99
C TYR A 79 1.41 5.49 6.06
N LEU A 80 0.35 5.09 5.36
CA LEU A 80 -0.92 5.82 5.34
C LEU A 80 -1.63 5.76 6.71
N VAL A 81 -1.56 4.65 7.43
CA VAL A 81 -2.08 4.56 8.79
C VAL A 81 -1.39 5.55 9.72
N GLU A 82 -0.06 5.58 9.69
CA GLU A 82 0.73 6.45 10.55
C GLU A 82 0.57 7.94 10.20
N ASN A 83 0.42 8.28 8.91
CA ASN A 83 0.50 9.68 8.46
C ASN A 83 -0.83 10.31 8.06
N LEU A 84 -1.86 9.51 7.76
CA LEU A 84 -3.18 9.94 7.32
C LEU A 84 -4.28 9.49 8.29
N TYR A 85 -4.54 8.19 8.40
CA TYR A 85 -5.72 7.70 9.14
C TYR A 85 -5.67 7.98 10.64
N SER A 86 -4.50 7.83 11.28
CA SER A 86 -4.36 8.17 12.70
C SER A 86 -4.56 9.66 13.02
N LYS A 87 -4.43 10.55 12.02
CA LYS A 87 -4.73 11.98 12.17
C LYS A 87 -6.22 12.24 11.96
N LEU A 88 -6.84 11.58 10.99
CA LEU A 88 -8.29 11.67 10.73
C LEU A 88 -9.11 11.15 11.92
N GLU A 89 -8.66 10.08 12.57
CA GLU A 89 -9.30 9.57 13.80
C GLU A 89 -9.25 10.61 14.92
N LYS A 90 -8.09 11.25 15.13
CA LYS A 90 -7.92 12.28 16.16
C LYS A 90 -8.71 13.54 15.87
N SER A 91 -8.81 13.97 14.61
CA SER A 91 -9.57 15.17 14.25
C SER A 91 -11.07 15.00 14.44
N ASN A 92 -11.59 13.77 14.34
CA ASN A 92 -13.01 13.50 14.62
C ASN A 92 -13.35 13.60 16.12
N ASP A 93 -12.36 13.45 17.01
CA ASP A 93 -12.54 13.53 18.47
C ASP A 93 -12.29 14.94 19.04
N SER A 94 -11.69 15.87 18.27
CA SER A 94 -11.42 17.24 18.71
C SER A 94 -11.94 18.28 17.71
N GLU A 95 -12.97 19.03 18.13
CA GLU A 95 -13.61 20.13 17.38
C GLU A 95 -12.65 21.29 17.02
N ASP A 96 -11.47 21.32 17.65
CA ASP A 96 -10.35 22.19 17.32
C ASP A 96 -9.23 21.39 16.65
N THR A 97 -9.29 21.23 15.33
CA THR A 97 -8.13 20.72 14.59
C THR A 97 -7.81 21.65 13.43
N ILE A 98 -6.72 22.41 13.58
CA ILE A 98 -6.00 22.98 12.44
C ILE A 98 -5.67 21.79 11.54
N GLU A 99 -6.40 21.64 10.42
CA GLU A 99 -6.04 20.68 9.39
C GLU A 99 -4.55 20.88 9.10
N SER A 100 -3.72 19.89 9.43
CA SER A 100 -2.34 19.95 8.98
C SER A 100 -2.43 20.02 7.46
N ALA A 101 -1.91 21.07 6.84
CA ALA A 101 -2.06 21.36 5.40
C ALA A 101 -1.74 20.17 4.47
N SER A 102 -1.07 19.14 4.99
CA SER A 102 -0.72 17.90 4.30
C SER A 102 -1.79 16.79 4.29
N VAL A 103 -2.88 16.87 5.06
CA VAL A 103 -3.91 15.80 5.08
C VAL A 103 -4.71 15.75 3.77
N PRO A 104 -5.26 16.85 3.24
CA PRO A 104 -5.93 16.85 1.94
C PRO A 104 -5.00 16.34 0.82
N ASP A 105 -3.75 16.81 0.80
CA ASP A 105 -2.74 16.38 -0.16
C ASP A 105 -2.44 14.87 -0.08
N LEU A 106 -2.45 14.28 1.13
CA LEU A 106 -2.25 12.84 1.32
C LEU A 106 -3.46 12.01 0.87
N ILE A 107 -4.69 12.52 1.02
CA ILE A 107 -5.91 11.87 0.52
C ILE A 107 -5.90 11.87 -1.02
N GLU A 108 -5.49 12.99 -1.64
CA GLU A 108 -5.33 13.05 -3.09
C GLU A 108 -4.22 12.10 -3.56
N ALA A 109 -3.07 12.09 -2.87
CA ALA A 109 -1.99 11.17 -3.18
C ALA A 109 -2.43 9.70 -3.06
N GLU A 110 -3.18 9.34 -2.02
CA GLU A 110 -3.76 8.00 -1.86
C GLU A 110 -4.63 7.61 -3.06
N SER A 111 -5.52 8.52 -3.47
CA SER A 111 -6.44 8.30 -4.60
C SER A 111 -5.67 8.02 -5.91
N VAL A 112 -4.61 8.79 -6.18
CA VAL A 112 -3.75 8.59 -7.36
C VAL A 112 -2.98 7.26 -7.26
N ILE A 113 -2.54 6.88 -6.07
CA ILE A 113 -1.84 5.60 -5.86
C ILE A 113 -2.78 4.43 -6.09
N ILE A 114 -4.00 4.46 -5.56
CA ILE A 114 -5.01 3.43 -5.80
C ILE A 114 -5.27 3.29 -7.30
N PHE A 115 -5.45 4.42 -8.01
CA PHE A 115 -5.58 4.43 -9.46
C PHE A 115 -4.38 3.75 -10.16
N HIS A 116 -3.14 4.06 -9.78
CA HIS A 116 -1.96 3.41 -10.34
C HIS A 116 -1.91 1.89 -10.08
N ILE A 117 -2.35 1.43 -8.91
CA ILE A 117 -2.43 0.01 -8.60
C ILE A 117 -3.51 -0.66 -9.45
N GLU A 118 -4.68 -0.03 -9.61
CA GLU A 118 -5.75 -0.53 -10.47
C GLU A 118 -5.29 -0.65 -11.94
N GLU A 119 -4.62 0.36 -12.47
CA GLU A 119 -4.04 0.33 -13.82
C GLU A 119 -3.02 -0.80 -13.96
N CYS A 120 -2.15 -0.99 -12.96
CA CYS A 120 -1.19 -2.09 -12.97
C CYS A 120 -1.89 -3.47 -12.90
N ALA A 121 -2.99 -3.59 -12.15
CA ALA A 121 -3.79 -4.80 -12.00
C ALA A 121 -4.48 -5.25 -13.30
N LYS A 122 -4.82 -4.31 -14.19
CA LYS A 122 -5.37 -4.60 -15.52
C LYS A 122 -4.40 -5.41 -16.39
N TYR A 123 -3.09 -5.26 -16.18
CA TYR A 123 -2.05 -5.94 -16.96
C TYR A 123 -1.22 -6.96 -16.16
N SER A 124 -1.28 -6.95 -14.83
CA SER A 124 -0.50 -7.83 -13.95
C SER A 124 -1.41 -8.67 -13.04
N ARG A 125 -1.61 -9.94 -13.42
CA ARG A 125 -2.38 -10.90 -12.61
C ARG A 125 -1.69 -11.27 -11.30
N SER A 126 -0.35 -11.28 -11.27
CA SER A 126 0.43 -11.62 -10.08
C SER A 126 0.14 -10.66 -8.93
N LEU A 127 0.08 -9.35 -9.21
CA LEU A 127 -0.20 -8.33 -8.20
C LEU A 127 -1.51 -8.62 -7.46
N VAL A 128 -2.61 -8.83 -8.20
CA VAL A 128 -3.93 -9.06 -7.61
C VAL A 128 -3.99 -10.43 -6.93
N THR A 129 -3.41 -11.45 -7.55
CA THR A 129 -3.39 -12.81 -6.99
C THR A 129 -2.65 -12.84 -5.64
N ASP A 130 -1.51 -12.16 -5.55
CA ASP A 130 -0.72 -12.12 -4.33
C ASP A 130 -1.39 -11.29 -3.24
N LEU A 131 -2.08 -10.20 -3.61
CA LEU A 131 -2.90 -9.42 -2.68
C LEU A 131 -4.08 -10.26 -2.15
N ILE A 132 -4.81 -10.95 -3.01
CA ILE A 132 -5.93 -11.82 -2.60
C ILE A 132 -5.45 -12.92 -1.65
N LYS A 133 -4.30 -13.56 -1.93
CA LYS A 133 -3.72 -14.56 -1.03
C LYS A 133 -3.40 -13.97 0.35
N LEU A 134 -2.79 -12.78 0.37
CA LEU A 134 -2.47 -12.06 1.59
C LEU A 134 -3.73 -11.72 2.40
N ILE A 135 -4.78 -11.20 1.76
CA ILE A 135 -6.02 -10.88 2.46
C ILE A 135 -6.72 -12.14 2.98
N LYS A 136 -6.74 -13.21 2.19
CA LYS A 136 -7.34 -14.49 2.61
C LYS A 136 -6.63 -15.13 3.80
N SER A 137 -5.31 -14.91 3.97
CA SER A 137 -4.59 -15.45 5.13
C SER A 137 -4.89 -14.69 6.43
N ILE A 138 -5.38 -13.45 6.32
CA ILE A 138 -5.71 -12.60 7.49
C ILE A 138 -7.22 -12.45 7.72
N GLN A 139 -8.08 -12.82 6.76
CA GLN A 139 -9.54 -12.61 6.84
C GLN A 139 -10.24 -13.34 8.00
N SER A 140 -9.60 -14.37 8.58
CA SER A 140 -10.10 -15.12 9.73
C SER A 140 -9.69 -14.51 11.06
N LEU A 141 -8.85 -13.46 11.05
CA LEU A 141 -8.39 -12.77 12.25
C LEU A 141 -9.38 -11.64 12.56
N PRO A 142 -10.13 -11.76 13.66
CA PRO A 142 -11.22 -10.83 13.96
C PRO A 142 -10.75 -9.37 14.19
N GLN A 143 -9.57 -9.21 14.82
CA GLN A 143 -8.94 -7.92 15.08
C GLN A 143 -8.46 -7.17 13.81
N ASN A 144 -8.51 -7.82 12.65
CA ASN A 144 -8.03 -7.27 11.39
C ASN A 144 -9.21 -6.82 10.51
N CYS A 145 -10.16 -6.06 11.07
CA CYS A 145 -11.07 -5.31 10.21
C CYS A 145 -10.25 -4.51 9.19
N LEU A 146 -10.67 -4.56 7.93
CA LEU A 146 -9.85 -4.06 6.83
C LEU A 146 -9.53 -2.59 7.07
N ASP A 147 -8.24 -2.32 7.05
CA ASP A 147 -7.68 -0.99 6.99
C ASP A 147 -8.33 -0.16 5.88
N PRO A 148 -8.61 1.15 6.08
CA PRO A 148 -9.31 1.96 5.10
C PRO A 148 -8.65 1.95 3.72
N PHE A 149 -7.31 2.00 3.65
CA PHE A 149 -6.58 1.95 2.38
C PHE A 149 -6.76 0.59 1.68
N ILE A 150 -6.66 -0.51 2.43
CA ILE A 150 -6.84 -1.84 1.85
C ILE A 150 -8.29 -2.03 1.38
N LEU A 151 -9.28 -1.54 2.12
CA LEU A 151 -10.67 -1.60 1.71
C LEU A 151 -10.92 -0.79 0.43
N ALA A 152 -10.43 0.45 0.38
CA ALA A 152 -10.54 1.31 -0.79
C ALA A 152 -9.85 0.68 -2.02
N LEU A 153 -8.66 0.09 -1.82
CA LEU A 153 -7.94 -0.62 -2.85
C LEU A 153 -8.72 -1.85 -3.37
N LEU A 154 -9.27 -2.68 -2.47
CA LEU A 154 -10.09 -3.81 -2.86
C LEU A 154 -11.32 -3.36 -3.65
N LEU A 155 -12.02 -2.31 -3.20
CA LEU A 155 -13.17 -1.76 -3.91
C LEU A 155 -12.78 -1.24 -5.31
N SER A 156 -11.66 -0.52 -5.44
CA SER A 156 -11.16 -0.08 -6.75
C SER A 156 -10.84 -1.28 -7.67
N LEU A 157 -10.18 -2.31 -7.14
CA LEU A 157 -9.89 -3.53 -7.90
C LEU A 157 -11.14 -4.32 -8.29
N SER A 158 -12.25 -4.17 -7.54
CA SER A 158 -13.53 -4.80 -7.88
C SER A 158 -14.17 -4.20 -9.13
N ASN A 159 -13.75 -3.00 -9.57
CA ASN A 159 -14.18 -2.43 -10.86
C ASN A 159 -13.64 -3.21 -12.07
N ILE A 160 -12.63 -4.07 -11.86
CA ILE A 160 -12.11 -4.95 -12.91
C ILE A 160 -12.98 -6.23 -12.91
N ALA A 161 -13.77 -6.41 -13.97
CA ALA A 161 -14.75 -7.51 -14.10
C ALA A 161 -14.17 -8.91 -13.81
N MET A 162 -12.88 -9.14 -14.11
CA MET A 162 -12.20 -10.41 -13.83
C MET A 162 -12.09 -10.71 -12.32
N TYR A 163 -11.99 -9.69 -11.47
CA TYR A 163 -11.74 -9.84 -10.02
C TYR A 163 -12.95 -9.49 -9.15
N GLU A 164 -13.94 -8.79 -9.71
CA GLU A 164 -15.14 -8.29 -9.02
C GLU A 164 -15.75 -9.31 -8.06
N THR A 165 -16.19 -10.47 -8.56
CA THR A 165 -16.91 -11.46 -7.76
C THR A 165 -16.06 -12.00 -6.61
N GLU A 166 -14.78 -12.26 -6.86
CA GLU A 166 -13.89 -12.80 -5.84
C GLU A 166 -13.61 -11.77 -4.74
N ILE A 167 -13.37 -10.52 -5.12
CA ILE A 167 -13.08 -9.43 -4.19
C ILE A 167 -14.30 -9.10 -3.34
N LEU A 168 -15.49 -8.95 -3.95
CA LEU A 168 -16.72 -8.68 -3.20
C LEU A 168 -17.05 -9.80 -2.22
N ARG A 169 -16.78 -11.05 -2.58
CA ARG A 169 -16.92 -12.19 -1.65
C ARG A 169 -15.97 -12.07 -0.47
N ILE A 170 -14.71 -11.70 -0.69
CA ILE A 170 -13.72 -11.49 0.38
C ILE A 170 -14.17 -10.36 1.32
N ILE A 171 -14.56 -9.21 0.77
CA ILE A 171 -15.06 -8.08 1.56
C ILE A 171 -16.26 -8.50 2.41
N LYS A 172 -17.24 -9.20 1.80
CA LYS A 172 -18.41 -9.72 2.53
C LYS A 172 -18.00 -10.62 3.69
N THR A 173 -17.11 -11.58 3.46
CA THR A 173 -16.63 -12.49 4.51
C THR A 173 -15.99 -11.74 5.67
N ILE A 174 -15.13 -10.76 5.38
CA ILE A 174 -14.47 -9.97 6.41
C ILE A 174 -15.48 -9.18 7.24
N ILE A 175 -16.41 -8.49 6.58
CA ILE A 175 -17.45 -7.71 7.27
C ILE A 175 -18.30 -8.63 8.17
N THR A 176 -18.73 -9.78 7.67
CA THR A 176 -19.47 -10.77 8.47
C THR A 176 -18.67 -11.22 9.70
N ASN A 177 -17.37 -11.50 9.55
CA ASN A 177 -16.51 -11.90 10.67
C ASN A 177 -16.35 -10.78 11.71
N CYS A 178 -16.19 -9.52 11.26
CA CYS A 178 -16.13 -8.36 12.17
C CYS A 178 -17.44 -8.24 12.98
N PHE A 179 -18.61 -8.36 12.35
CA PHE A 179 -19.89 -8.31 13.06
C PHE A 179 -20.07 -9.44 14.07
N ILE A 180 -19.74 -10.67 13.68
CA ILE A 180 -19.81 -11.83 14.58
C ILE A 180 -18.92 -11.60 15.81
N GLU A 181 -17.71 -11.08 15.63
CA GLU A 181 -16.83 -10.77 16.76
C GLU A 181 -17.40 -9.68 17.66
N MET A 182 -17.96 -8.61 17.09
CA MET A 182 -18.59 -7.55 17.87
C MET A 182 -19.71 -8.12 18.74
N GLU A 183 -20.54 -9.02 18.21
CA GLU A 183 -21.60 -9.69 18.98
C GLU A 183 -21.04 -10.55 20.13
N TYR A 184 -19.96 -11.30 19.90
CA TYR A 184 -19.28 -12.06 20.97
C TYR A 184 -18.70 -11.18 22.08
N ARG A 185 -18.26 -9.96 21.77
CA ARG A 185 -17.71 -9.03 22.79
C ARG A 185 -18.79 -8.37 23.65
N HIS A 186 -20.05 -8.35 23.22
CA HIS A 186 -21.17 -7.72 23.93
C HIS A 186 -21.99 -8.71 24.79
N ASN A 187 -21.72 -10.01 24.68
CA ASN A 187 -22.31 -11.08 25.50
C ASN A 187 -21.30 -11.61 26.52
#